data_AF-A0AA37LXC4-F1
#
_entry.id   AF-A0AA37LXC4-F1
#
_cell.length_a   1.000
_cell.length_b   1.000
_cell.length_c   1.000
_cell.angle_alpha   90.00
_cell.angle_beta   90.00
_cell.angle_gamma   90.00
#
_symmetry.space_group_name_H-M   'P 1'
#
loop_
_entity.id
_entity.type
_entity.pdbx_description
1 polymer ?
#
loop_
_entity_poly.entity_id
_entity_poly.type
_entity_poly.pdbx_seq_one_letter_code
_entity_poly.pdbx_strand_id
1 'polypeptide(L)'
;MRDSDIEGANATPDVHHVDYISTLREFNSSSTPEVVAQGQHDLVVSLWDKLYQHFDSAPDAIRKDMSFHVFVLQETNYEILSIALEHKLAHDLASLRSEVAVDIQHRINSVIKRWFISQSIFVFLFGIDVVKCRFALNALLDLRKLCPEVDIVSLYLRFEKTKPSTDTKRPEKDRLKIAITHFSQTAWPAKRKANKKANRKIETAPEPILPVESLLVKSAAPTQTDLSHFASGDRAEAYNYDGQDWHIGSHDDDDDDDDNDDNTSDSSPIKKKSQQRTPRTKALLFRKRPLTAQSRHLA
;
A
#
# COMPACT_ATOMS: atom_id res chain seq x y z
N MET A 1 -31.96 -57.88 11.15
CA MET A 1 -32.66 -56.71 10.59
C MET A 1 -32.81 -55.72 11.72
N ARG A 2 -31.95 -54.71 11.76
CA ARG A 2 -32.07 -53.55 12.66
C ARG A 2 -32.06 -52.35 11.74
N ASP A 3 -33.17 -51.63 11.76
CA ASP A 3 -33.42 -50.47 10.93
C ASP A 3 -32.46 -49.35 11.34
N SER A 4 -31.74 -48.85 10.33
CA SER A 4 -30.85 -47.71 10.45
C SER A 4 -31.69 -46.45 10.31
N ASP A 5 -32.13 -45.89 11.42
CA ASP A 5 -32.72 -44.55 11.48
C ASP A 5 -31.61 -43.52 11.17
N ILE A 6 -31.48 -43.17 9.89
CA ILE A 6 -30.70 -42.01 9.46
C ILE A 6 -31.61 -40.80 9.66
N GLU A 7 -31.53 -40.21 10.85
CA GLU A 7 -32.06 -38.86 11.11
C GLU A 7 -31.32 -37.87 10.21
N GLY A 8 -31.97 -37.51 9.10
CA GLY A 8 -31.57 -36.40 8.25
C GLY A 8 -31.73 -35.09 9.00
N ALA A 9 -30.64 -34.62 9.60
CA ALA A 9 -30.53 -33.27 10.13
C ALA A 9 -30.70 -32.27 8.97
N ASN A 10 -31.94 -31.78 8.78
CA ASN A 10 -32.23 -30.61 7.96
C ASN A 10 -31.57 -29.39 8.63
N ALA A 11 -30.29 -29.16 8.31
CA ALA A 11 -29.60 -27.92 8.64
C ALA A 11 -30.30 -26.79 7.87
N THR A 12 -31.18 -26.06 8.55
CA THR A 12 -31.69 -24.79 8.06
C THR A 12 -30.50 -23.88 7.78
N PRO A 13 -30.33 -23.37 6.54
CA PRO A 13 -29.22 -22.48 6.23
C PRO A 13 -29.29 -21.26 7.14
N ASP A 14 -28.16 -20.95 7.78
CA ASP A 14 -28.00 -19.82 8.67
C ASP A 14 -28.38 -18.52 7.94
N VAL A 15 -29.32 -17.76 8.50
CA VAL A 15 -29.91 -16.57 7.86
C VAL A 15 -28.82 -15.55 7.51
N HIS A 16 -27.78 -15.44 8.36
CA HIS A 16 -26.64 -14.55 8.14
C HIS A 16 -25.81 -14.91 6.89
N HIS A 17 -25.77 -16.19 6.52
CA HIS A 17 -25.06 -16.66 5.33
C HIS A 17 -25.75 -16.21 4.04
N VAL A 18 -27.09 -16.17 4.03
CA VAL A 18 -27.89 -15.79 2.85
C VAL A 18 -27.77 -14.29 2.58
N ASP A 19 -27.80 -13.46 3.63
CA ASP A 19 -27.70 -12.00 3.51
C ASP A 19 -26.32 -11.55 3.02
N TYR A 20 -25.27 -12.21 3.50
CA TYR A 20 -23.90 -11.95 3.08
C TYR A 20 -23.63 -12.27 1.60
N ILE A 21 -23.98 -13.48 1.14
CA ILE A 21 -23.79 -13.88 -0.27
C ILE A 21 -24.62 -13.00 -1.20
N SER A 22 -25.82 -12.62 -0.78
CA SER A 22 -26.68 -11.72 -1.55
C SER A 22 -26.05 -10.33 -1.69
N THR A 23 -25.50 -9.79 -0.60
CA THR A 23 -24.80 -8.49 -0.60
C THR A 23 -23.56 -8.52 -1.50
N LEU A 24 -22.74 -9.57 -1.42
CA LEU A 24 -21.56 -9.73 -2.26
C LEU A 24 -21.92 -9.82 -3.75
N ARG A 25 -22.98 -10.56 -4.08
CA ARG A 25 -23.47 -10.69 -5.46
C ARG A 25 -23.96 -9.36 -6.00
N GLU A 26 -24.74 -8.62 -5.20
CA GLU A 26 -25.26 -7.30 -5.55
C GLU A 26 -24.11 -6.30 -5.74
N PHE A 27 -23.13 -6.30 -4.82
CA PHE A 27 -21.92 -5.52 -4.93
C PHE A 27 -21.23 -5.78 -6.27
N ASN A 28 -20.95 -7.04 -6.61
CA ASN A 28 -20.28 -7.42 -7.85
C ASN A 28 -21.07 -7.16 -9.13
N SER A 29 -22.39 -7.05 -9.03
CA SER A 29 -23.28 -6.79 -10.17
C SER A 29 -23.45 -5.29 -10.45
N SER A 30 -22.91 -4.41 -9.59
CA SER A 30 -23.05 -2.96 -9.70
C SER A 30 -22.10 -2.30 -10.72
N SER A 31 -21.27 -3.06 -11.45
CA SER A 31 -20.28 -2.55 -12.43
C SER A 31 -20.78 -2.41 -13.87
N THR A 32 -22.08 -2.23 -14.13
CA THR A 32 -22.49 -2.02 -15.52
C THR A 32 -21.98 -0.64 -16.00
N PRO A 33 -21.13 -0.58 -17.04
CA PRO A 33 -20.38 0.63 -17.41
C PRO A 33 -21.25 1.75 -18.03
N GLU A 34 -22.56 1.59 -18.07
CA GLU A 34 -23.41 2.38 -18.97
C GLU A 34 -23.83 3.74 -18.41
N VAL A 35 -23.91 3.95 -17.09
CA VAL A 35 -24.04 5.30 -16.51
C VAL A 35 -23.59 5.25 -15.05
N VAL A 36 -22.36 5.71 -14.75
CA VAL A 36 -21.92 6.05 -13.38
C VAL A 36 -22.71 7.29 -12.91
N ALA A 37 -23.99 7.12 -12.68
CA ALA A 37 -24.82 8.11 -12.03
C ALA A 37 -24.43 8.15 -10.55
N GLN A 38 -24.54 9.31 -9.92
CA GLN A 38 -24.32 9.48 -8.47
C GLN A 38 -25.08 8.43 -7.64
N GLY A 39 -26.27 7.99 -8.09
CA GLY A 39 -27.05 6.93 -7.44
C GLY A 39 -26.38 5.54 -7.43
N GLN A 40 -25.57 5.19 -8.43
CA GLN A 40 -24.78 3.96 -8.40
C GLN A 40 -23.62 4.06 -7.40
N HIS A 41 -22.99 5.22 -7.32
CA HIS A 41 -21.91 5.45 -6.37
C HIS A 41 -22.40 5.32 -4.91
N ASP A 42 -23.54 5.94 -4.58
CA ASP A 42 -24.13 5.85 -3.23
C ASP A 42 -24.55 4.40 -2.89
N LEU A 43 -25.05 3.65 -3.89
CA LEU A 43 -25.37 2.23 -3.73
C LEU A 43 -24.12 1.40 -3.43
N VAL A 44 -23.04 1.58 -4.19
CA VAL A 44 -21.76 0.86 -4.00
C VAL A 44 -21.20 1.12 -2.60
N VAL A 45 -21.24 2.38 -2.14
CA VAL A 45 -20.80 2.76 -0.79
C VAL A 45 -21.65 2.08 0.29
N SER A 46 -22.98 2.08 0.12
CA SER A 46 -23.90 1.40 1.05
C SER A 46 -23.67 -0.11 1.10
N LEU A 47 -23.47 -0.75 -0.06
CA LEU A 47 -23.18 -2.18 -0.15
C LEU A 47 -21.81 -2.54 0.45
N TRP A 48 -20.81 -1.67 0.32
CA TRP A 48 -19.52 -1.84 0.98
C TRP A 48 -19.67 -1.88 2.52
N ASP A 49 -20.42 -0.94 3.09
CA ASP A 49 -20.64 -0.89 4.54
C ASP A 49 -21.39 -2.13 5.04
N LYS A 50 -22.39 -2.59 4.29
CA LYS A 50 -23.09 -3.85 4.58
C LYS A 50 -22.15 -5.05 4.47
N LEU A 51 -21.30 -5.10 3.44
CA LEU A 51 -20.36 -6.20 3.24
C LEU A 51 -19.38 -6.29 4.42
N TYR A 52 -18.89 -5.16 4.90
CA TYR A 52 -18.03 -5.09 6.08
C TYR A 52 -18.75 -5.61 7.34
N GLN A 53 -19.97 -5.12 7.61
CA GLN A 53 -20.77 -5.55 8.77
C GLN A 53 -21.12 -7.03 8.73
N HIS A 54 -21.52 -7.54 7.57
CA HIS A 54 -21.85 -8.95 7.37
C HIS A 54 -20.61 -9.83 7.51
N PHE A 55 -19.45 -9.39 7.02
CA PHE A 55 -18.20 -10.15 7.20
C PHE A 55 -17.79 -10.27 8.67
N ASP A 56 -17.90 -9.18 9.44
CA ASP A 56 -17.56 -9.20 10.87
C ASP A 56 -18.50 -10.10 11.69
N SER A 57 -19.77 -10.19 11.26
CA SER A 57 -20.79 -11.03 11.89
C SER A 57 -20.84 -12.47 11.36
N ALA A 58 -20.11 -12.78 10.30
CA ALA A 58 -20.15 -14.09 9.65
C ALA A 58 -19.36 -15.15 10.45
N PRO A 59 -19.89 -16.40 10.56
CA PRO A 59 -19.15 -17.51 11.13
C PRO A 59 -17.79 -17.75 10.47
N ASP A 60 -16.80 -18.22 11.24
CA ASP A 60 -15.43 -18.51 10.75
C ASP A 60 -15.41 -19.50 9.58
N ALA A 61 -16.37 -20.44 9.55
CA ALA A 61 -16.55 -21.37 8.44
C ALA A 61 -16.80 -20.67 7.08
N ILE A 62 -17.45 -19.50 7.10
CA ILE A 62 -17.69 -18.66 5.91
C ILE A 62 -16.46 -17.84 5.59
N ARG A 63 -15.84 -17.25 6.62
CA ARG A 63 -14.65 -16.40 6.49
C ARG A 63 -13.42 -17.20 6.06
N LYS A 64 -13.43 -18.52 6.21
CA LYS A 64 -12.31 -19.44 5.91
C LYS A 64 -11.01 -19.01 6.62
N ASP A 65 -11.12 -18.47 7.83
CA ASP A 65 -10.02 -17.87 8.59
C ASP A 65 -9.24 -16.75 7.85
N MET A 66 -9.85 -16.13 6.83
CA MET A 66 -9.24 -15.05 6.06
C MET A 66 -9.53 -13.71 6.73
N SER A 67 -8.65 -12.73 6.51
CA SER A 67 -8.93 -11.36 6.87
C SER A 67 -9.89 -10.72 5.87
N PHE A 68 -10.55 -9.63 6.29
CA PHE A 68 -11.47 -8.91 5.41
C PHE A 68 -10.78 -8.41 4.13
N HIS A 69 -9.55 -7.89 4.25
CA HIS A 69 -8.79 -7.39 3.11
C HIS A 69 -8.52 -8.48 2.06
N VAL A 70 -8.07 -9.66 2.49
CA VAL A 70 -7.83 -10.79 1.58
C VAL A 70 -9.14 -11.24 0.95
N PHE A 71 -10.19 -11.34 1.76
CA PHE A 71 -11.51 -11.72 1.30
C PHE A 71 -12.02 -10.80 0.18
N VAL A 72 -12.03 -9.48 0.40
CA VAL A 72 -12.54 -8.55 -0.62
C VAL A 72 -11.70 -8.55 -1.89
N LEU A 73 -10.38 -8.71 -1.79
CA LEU A 73 -9.52 -8.81 -2.97
C LEU A 73 -9.77 -10.06 -3.82
N GLN A 74 -10.28 -11.14 -3.23
CA GLN A 74 -10.50 -12.40 -3.94
C GLN A 74 -11.93 -12.52 -4.48
N GLU A 75 -12.89 -11.95 -3.77
CA GLU A 75 -14.31 -12.24 -3.97
C GLU A 75 -15.06 -11.04 -4.58
N THR A 76 -14.41 -9.88 -4.73
CA THR A 76 -15.02 -8.69 -5.33
C THR A 76 -14.41 -8.29 -6.69
N ASN A 77 -15.20 -7.61 -7.51
CA ASN A 77 -14.70 -6.96 -8.72
C ASN A 77 -13.80 -5.77 -8.35
N TYR A 78 -12.57 -5.75 -8.89
CA TYR A 78 -11.55 -4.72 -8.59
C TYR A 78 -12.01 -3.29 -8.93
N GLU A 79 -12.81 -3.11 -9.98
CA GLU A 79 -13.31 -1.79 -10.39
C GLU A 79 -14.28 -1.24 -9.35
N ILE A 80 -15.24 -2.06 -8.92
CA ILE A 80 -16.24 -1.68 -7.90
C ILE A 80 -15.56 -1.47 -6.55
N LEU A 81 -14.62 -2.35 -6.20
CA LEU A 81 -13.80 -2.21 -5.02
C LEU A 81 -13.03 -0.88 -5.03
N SER A 82 -12.45 -0.49 -6.16
CA SER A 82 -11.77 0.80 -6.30
C SER A 82 -12.71 1.97 -6.01
N ILE A 83 -13.93 1.95 -6.56
CA ILE A 83 -14.94 3.01 -6.33
C ILE A 83 -15.29 3.10 -4.84
N ALA A 84 -15.60 1.97 -4.21
CA ALA A 84 -15.92 1.93 -2.78
C ALA A 84 -14.78 2.48 -1.92
N LEU A 85 -13.54 2.07 -2.21
CA LEU A 85 -12.36 2.51 -1.47
C LEU A 85 -11.98 3.96 -1.75
N GLU A 86 -12.17 4.47 -2.97
CA GLU A 86 -11.95 5.88 -3.30
C GLU A 86 -12.86 6.79 -2.48
N HIS A 87 -14.10 6.39 -2.26
CA HIS A 87 -15.00 7.11 -1.36
C HIS A 87 -14.54 7.02 0.10
N LYS A 88 -14.25 5.81 0.58
CA LYS A 88 -13.88 5.58 1.99
C LYS A 88 -12.56 6.23 2.39
N LEU A 89 -11.62 6.30 1.45
CA LEU A 89 -10.28 6.86 1.64
C LEU A 89 -10.13 8.24 0.99
N ALA A 90 -11.24 8.91 0.65
CA ALA A 90 -11.21 10.17 -0.10
C ALA A 90 -10.29 11.23 0.55
N HIS A 91 -10.36 11.35 1.87
CA HIS A 91 -9.51 12.27 2.63
C HIS A 91 -8.03 11.91 2.52
N ASP A 92 -7.67 10.65 2.75
CA ASP A 92 -6.28 10.18 2.72
C ASP A 92 -5.68 10.27 1.32
N LEU A 93 -6.47 9.99 0.29
CA LEU A 93 -6.08 10.15 -1.11
C LEU A 93 -5.92 11.62 -1.50
N ALA A 94 -6.76 12.51 -1.00
CA ALA A 94 -6.62 13.95 -1.22
C ALA A 94 -5.36 14.50 -0.54
N SER A 95 -5.12 14.15 0.72
CA SER A 95 -3.90 14.48 1.47
C SER A 95 -2.65 13.98 0.75
N LEU A 96 -2.67 12.75 0.26
CA LEU A 96 -1.55 12.17 -0.50
C LEU A 96 -1.25 12.98 -1.77
N ARG A 97 -2.27 13.44 -2.51
CA ARG A 97 -2.08 14.27 -3.71
C ARG A 97 -1.50 15.65 -3.40
N SER A 98 -1.80 16.21 -2.23
CA SER A 98 -1.31 17.55 -1.84
C SER A 98 0.07 17.53 -1.17
N GLU A 99 0.40 16.47 -0.43
CA GLU A 99 1.59 16.43 0.43
C GLU A 99 2.78 15.72 -0.20
N VAL A 100 2.54 14.84 -1.17
CA VAL A 100 3.59 13.98 -1.71
C VAL A 100 4.31 14.64 -2.86
N ALA A 101 5.65 14.61 -2.81
CA ALA A 101 6.49 15.10 -3.89
C ALA A 101 6.19 14.41 -5.22
N VAL A 102 6.32 15.16 -6.31
CA VAL A 102 5.99 14.71 -7.68
C VAL A 102 6.73 13.42 -8.04
N ASP A 103 7.98 13.26 -7.60
CA ASP A 103 8.79 12.07 -7.86
C ASP A 103 8.20 10.81 -7.21
N ILE A 104 7.70 10.92 -5.98
CA ILE A 104 7.03 9.83 -5.27
C ILE A 104 5.70 9.51 -5.96
N GLN A 105 4.94 10.52 -6.40
CA GLN A 105 3.70 10.29 -7.16
C GLN A 105 3.94 9.49 -8.46
N HIS A 106 5.02 9.79 -9.19
CA HIS A 106 5.42 8.99 -10.36
C HIS A 106 5.76 7.54 -10.00
N ARG A 107 6.42 7.31 -8.86
CA ARG A 107 6.73 5.95 -8.37
C ARG A 107 5.47 5.19 -7.98
N ILE A 108 4.52 5.84 -7.29
CA ILE A 108 3.22 5.25 -6.96
C ILE A 108 2.51 4.83 -8.24
N ASN A 109 2.42 5.73 -9.23
CA ASN A 109 1.80 5.45 -10.53
C ASN A 109 2.47 4.25 -11.24
N SER A 110 3.79 4.11 -11.10
CA SER A 110 4.53 2.98 -11.65
C SER A 110 4.20 1.67 -10.94
N VAL A 111 4.08 1.69 -9.60
CA VAL A 111 3.71 0.52 -8.79
C VAL A 111 2.29 0.07 -9.13
N ILE A 112 1.30 0.95 -9.05
CA ILE A 112 -0.11 0.60 -9.30
C ILE A 112 -0.31 -0.01 -10.70
N LYS A 113 0.36 0.56 -11.73
CA LYS A 113 0.32 0.04 -13.10
C LYS A 113 0.96 -1.34 -13.22
N ARG A 114 2.07 -1.59 -12.52
CA ARG A 114 2.81 -2.87 -12.60
C ARG A 114 2.11 -4.01 -11.85
N TRP A 115 1.35 -3.65 -10.82
CA TRP A 115 0.61 -4.59 -9.98
C TRP A 115 -0.87 -4.73 -10.38
N PHE A 116 -1.33 -3.97 -11.38
CA PHE A 116 -2.72 -3.97 -11.86
C PHE A 116 -3.75 -3.68 -10.76
N ILE A 117 -3.44 -2.71 -9.91
CA ILE A 117 -4.31 -2.27 -8.80
C ILE A 117 -4.54 -0.76 -8.90
N SER A 118 -5.56 -0.26 -8.20
CA SER A 118 -5.76 1.18 -8.03
C SER A 118 -4.98 1.72 -6.84
N GLN A 119 -4.84 3.05 -6.78
CA GLN A 119 -4.21 3.73 -5.66
C GLN A 119 -4.99 3.54 -4.34
N SER A 120 -6.32 3.51 -4.41
CA SER A 120 -7.19 3.28 -3.25
C SER A 120 -7.01 1.87 -2.68
N ILE A 121 -6.91 0.85 -3.54
CA ILE A 121 -6.57 -0.53 -3.13
C ILE A 121 -5.18 -0.56 -2.48
N PHE A 122 -4.19 0.12 -3.06
CA PHE A 122 -2.84 0.11 -2.50
C PHE A 122 -2.77 0.73 -1.09
N VAL A 123 -3.43 1.87 -0.88
CA VAL A 123 -3.55 2.53 0.43
C VAL A 123 -4.33 1.65 1.42
N PHE A 124 -5.43 1.05 0.98
CA PHE A 124 -6.24 0.13 1.81
C PHE A 124 -5.42 -1.05 2.34
N LEU A 125 -4.52 -1.60 1.53
CA LEU A 125 -3.71 -2.75 1.94
C LEU A 125 -2.51 -2.35 2.82
N PHE A 126 -1.71 -1.37 2.39
CA PHE A 126 -0.41 -1.12 3.01
C PHE A 126 -0.34 0.14 3.86
N GLY A 127 -1.39 0.96 3.86
CA GLY A 127 -1.43 2.23 4.56
C GLY A 127 -0.70 3.35 3.82
N ILE A 128 -1.00 4.58 4.22
CA ILE A 128 -0.47 5.79 3.59
C ILE A 128 1.05 5.94 3.78
N ASP A 129 1.57 5.45 4.91
CA ASP A 129 2.99 5.58 5.27
C ASP A 129 3.88 4.78 4.30
N VAL A 130 3.42 3.60 3.88
CA VAL A 130 4.11 2.80 2.87
C VAL A 130 4.10 3.53 1.52
N VAL A 131 2.98 4.14 1.17
CA VAL A 131 2.81 4.86 -0.11
C VAL A 131 3.76 6.07 -0.20
N LYS A 132 4.05 6.72 0.93
CA LYS A 132 5.02 7.83 1.02
C LYS A 132 6.49 7.35 1.01
N CYS A 133 6.75 6.07 1.21
CA CYS A 133 8.12 5.54 1.38
C CYS A 133 8.77 5.17 0.04
N ARG A 134 9.71 6.01 -0.44
CA ARG A 134 10.50 5.76 -1.67
C ARG A 134 11.13 4.37 -1.74
N PHE A 135 11.73 3.90 -0.65
CA PHE A 135 12.39 2.59 -0.60
C PHE A 135 11.39 1.44 -0.75
N ALA A 136 10.22 1.55 -0.13
CA ALA A 136 9.17 0.54 -0.25
C ALA A 136 8.63 0.47 -1.69
N LEU A 137 8.38 1.61 -2.33
CA LEU A 137 7.91 1.66 -3.72
C LEU A 137 8.92 1.02 -4.68
N ASN A 138 10.22 1.33 -4.53
CA ASN A 138 11.27 0.70 -5.34
C ASN A 138 11.34 -0.82 -5.10
N ALA A 139 11.25 -1.25 -3.84
CA ALA A 139 11.26 -2.66 -3.51
C ALA A 139 10.08 -3.43 -4.14
N LEU A 140 8.91 -2.80 -4.26
CA LEU A 140 7.75 -3.38 -4.92
C LEU A 140 7.93 -3.50 -6.44
N LEU A 141 8.57 -2.51 -7.07
CA LEU A 141 8.91 -2.58 -8.50
C LEU A 141 9.94 -3.68 -8.77
N ASP A 142 10.97 -3.76 -7.93
CA ASP A 142 12.02 -4.78 -8.03
C ASP A 142 11.48 -6.18 -7.75
N LEU A 143 10.62 -6.34 -6.73
CA LEU A 143 9.95 -7.61 -6.45
C LEU A 143 9.15 -8.08 -7.67
N ARG A 144 8.36 -7.19 -8.28
CA ARG A 144 7.54 -7.54 -9.45
C ARG A 144 8.37 -7.86 -10.69
N LYS A 145 9.61 -7.36 -10.76
CA LYS A 145 10.58 -7.71 -11.82
C LYS A 145 11.27 -9.04 -11.56
N LEU A 146 11.63 -9.32 -10.31
CA LEU A 146 12.38 -10.52 -9.90
C LEU A 146 11.48 -11.75 -9.73
N CYS A 147 10.25 -11.55 -9.26
CA CYS A 147 9.27 -12.59 -8.92
C CYS A 147 7.90 -12.25 -9.55
N PRO A 148 7.75 -12.31 -10.88
CA PRO A 148 6.51 -11.96 -11.59
C PRO A 148 5.31 -12.88 -11.29
N GLU A 149 5.54 -14.03 -10.67
CA GLU A 149 4.52 -14.95 -10.17
C GLU A 149 3.85 -14.45 -8.88
N VAL A 150 4.48 -13.53 -8.14
CA VAL A 150 3.91 -12.97 -6.91
C VAL A 150 2.85 -11.94 -7.28
N ASP A 151 1.61 -12.21 -6.89
CA ASP A 151 0.49 -11.28 -6.98
C ASP A 151 0.30 -10.46 -5.70
N ILE A 152 -0.57 -9.45 -5.77
CA ILE A 152 -0.80 -8.52 -4.67
C ILE A 152 -1.40 -9.22 -3.44
N VAL A 153 -2.24 -10.24 -3.67
CA VAL A 153 -2.90 -11.01 -2.62
C VAL A 153 -1.88 -11.83 -1.83
N SER A 154 -0.96 -12.50 -2.53
CA SER A 154 0.12 -13.29 -1.94
C SER A 154 1.07 -12.42 -1.12
N LEU A 155 1.41 -11.23 -1.65
CA LEU A 155 2.22 -10.26 -0.92
C LEU A 155 1.51 -9.78 0.35
N TYR A 156 0.22 -9.43 0.26
CA TYR A 156 -0.55 -8.95 1.39
C TYR A 156 -0.76 -10.03 2.46
N LEU A 157 -1.06 -11.27 2.06
CA LEU A 157 -1.11 -12.42 2.96
C LEU A 157 0.19 -12.60 3.75
N ARG A 158 1.33 -12.35 3.11
CA ARG A 158 2.61 -12.40 3.80
C ARG A 158 2.77 -11.21 4.76
N PHE A 159 2.38 -10.02 4.34
CA PHE A 159 2.37 -8.81 5.17
C PHE A 159 1.53 -8.96 6.44
N GLU A 160 0.35 -9.58 6.37
CA GLU A 160 -0.47 -9.87 7.56
C GLU A 160 0.21 -10.83 8.54
N LYS A 161 0.92 -11.83 8.02
CA LYS A 161 1.67 -12.80 8.85
C LYS A 161 2.86 -12.16 9.56
N THR A 162 3.35 -10.99 9.11
CA THR A 162 4.35 -10.21 9.83
C THR A 162 3.71 -9.49 11.02
N LYS A 163 3.35 -10.26 12.06
CA LYS A 163 2.75 -9.71 13.27
C LYS A 163 3.70 -8.66 13.91
N PRO A 164 3.17 -7.56 14.45
CA PRO A 164 3.96 -6.71 15.33
C PRO A 164 4.46 -7.57 16.50
N SER A 165 5.76 -7.46 16.82
CA SER A 165 6.32 -8.15 17.99
C SER A 165 5.57 -7.67 19.24
N THR A 166 5.36 -8.55 20.21
CA THR A 166 4.50 -8.33 21.38
C THR A 166 4.86 -7.10 22.24
N ASP A 167 6.04 -6.52 22.04
CA ASP A 167 6.53 -5.37 22.82
C ASP A 167 6.60 -4.05 22.04
N THR A 168 6.51 -4.05 20.70
CA THR A 168 6.51 -2.82 19.89
C THR A 168 5.72 -2.99 18.59
N LYS A 169 4.79 -2.07 18.32
CA LYS A 169 4.15 -1.97 17.00
C LYS A 169 5.25 -1.67 15.97
N ARG A 170 5.58 -2.65 15.14
CA ARG A 170 6.52 -2.44 14.02
C ARG A 170 5.87 -1.49 12.99
N PRO A 171 6.59 -0.48 12.50
CA PRO A 171 6.15 0.35 11.39
C PRO A 171 5.71 -0.49 10.19
N GLU A 172 4.71 -0.03 9.44
CA GLU A 172 4.18 -0.73 8.27
C GLU A 172 5.27 -0.98 7.21
N LYS A 173 6.19 -0.01 7.04
CA LYS A 173 7.37 -0.16 6.16
C LYS A 173 8.23 -1.38 6.49
N ASP A 174 8.44 -1.68 7.77
CA ASP A 174 9.29 -2.80 8.20
C ASP A 174 8.57 -4.14 8.05
N ARG A 175 7.26 -4.13 8.28
CA ARG A 175 6.39 -5.28 8.00
C ARG A 175 6.41 -5.62 6.52
N LEU A 176 6.27 -4.61 5.65
CA LEU A 176 6.36 -4.79 4.21
C LEU A 176 7.75 -5.27 3.77
N LYS A 177 8.83 -4.75 4.35
CA LYS A 177 10.18 -5.25 4.11
C LYS A 177 10.28 -6.74 4.38
N ILE A 178 9.81 -7.21 5.53
CA ILE A 178 9.82 -8.64 5.88
C ILE A 178 8.97 -9.44 4.88
N ALA A 179 7.82 -8.90 4.47
CA ALA A 179 6.96 -9.55 3.49
C ALA A 179 7.62 -9.69 2.11
N ILE A 180 8.27 -8.63 1.61
CA ILE A 180 9.00 -8.65 0.33
C ILE A 180 10.21 -9.59 0.40
N THR A 181 11.01 -9.50 1.47
CA THR A 181 12.21 -10.35 1.63
C THR A 181 11.91 -11.84 1.70
N HIS A 182 10.71 -12.23 2.13
CA HIS A 182 10.27 -13.63 2.06
C HIS A 182 10.24 -14.18 0.62
N PHE A 183 9.88 -13.35 -0.36
CA PHE A 183 9.86 -13.74 -1.77
C PHE A 183 11.22 -13.51 -2.42
N SER A 184 11.86 -12.38 -2.13
CA SER A 184 13.18 -12.06 -2.67
C SER A 184 13.99 -11.20 -1.71
N GLN A 185 15.12 -11.75 -1.25
CA GLN A 185 16.05 -11.07 -0.36
C GLN A 185 16.74 -9.87 -1.03
N THR A 186 16.80 -9.85 -2.36
CA THR A 186 17.48 -8.83 -3.16
C THR A 186 16.54 -7.73 -3.67
N ALA A 187 15.21 -7.92 -3.56
CA ALA A 187 14.24 -6.92 -3.98
C ALA A 187 14.24 -5.68 -3.08
N TRP A 188 14.59 -5.81 -1.79
CA TRP A 188 14.70 -4.65 -0.93
C TRP A 188 16.05 -3.94 -1.16
N PRO A 189 16.06 -2.62 -1.44
CA PRO A 189 17.30 -1.89 -1.66
C PRO A 189 18.24 -2.06 -0.47
N ALA A 190 19.45 -2.57 -0.73
CA ALA A 190 20.49 -2.60 0.29
C ALA A 190 20.80 -1.16 0.70
N LYS A 191 20.93 -0.89 2.02
CA LYS A 191 21.56 0.35 2.48
C LYS A 191 22.92 0.39 1.80
N ARG A 192 23.12 1.31 0.84
CA ARG A 192 24.44 1.55 0.28
C ARG A 192 25.29 1.95 1.47
N LYS A 193 26.22 1.09 1.90
CA LYS A 193 27.26 1.52 2.82
C LYS A 193 27.91 2.68 2.08
N ALA A 194 27.74 3.90 2.59
CA ALA A 194 28.44 5.05 2.08
C ALA A 194 29.91 4.67 2.17
N ASN A 195 30.48 4.24 1.05
CA ASN A 195 31.91 4.07 0.92
C ASN A 195 32.40 5.50 1.07
N LYS A 196 32.72 5.87 2.31
CA LYS A 196 33.39 7.09 2.71
C LYS A 196 34.57 7.16 1.76
N LYS A 197 34.41 7.89 0.66
CA LYS A 197 35.49 8.13 -0.30
C LYS A 197 36.49 8.89 0.55
N ALA A 198 37.49 8.16 1.03
CA ALA A 198 38.66 8.72 1.64
C ALA A 198 39.13 9.78 0.65
N ASN A 199 38.88 11.03 1.02
CA ASN A 199 39.30 12.21 0.32
C ASN A 199 40.83 12.17 0.39
N ARG A 200 41.46 11.40 -0.51
CA ARG A 200 42.87 11.52 -0.79
C ARG A 200 43.01 12.90 -1.39
N LYS A 201 43.32 13.83 -0.50
CA LYS A 201 43.92 15.13 -0.74
C LYS A 201 44.90 14.94 -1.89
N ILE A 202 44.47 15.25 -3.11
CA ILE A 202 45.38 15.40 -4.23
C ILE A 202 46.11 16.69 -3.89
N GLU A 203 47.33 16.53 -3.41
CA GLU A 203 48.30 17.59 -3.25
C GLU A 203 48.65 18.07 -4.66
N THR A 204 47.88 19.04 -5.14
CA THR A 204 48.10 19.70 -6.42
C THR A 204 49.43 20.43 -6.33
N ALA A 205 50.45 19.87 -6.98
CA ALA A 205 51.70 20.58 -7.25
C ALA A 205 51.41 21.85 -8.07
N PRO A 206 52.14 22.96 -7.86
CA PRO A 206 51.92 24.20 -8.57
C PRO A 206 52.36 24.06 -10.04
N GLU A 207 51.41 24.20 -10.97
CA GLU A 207 51.72 24.37 -12.40
C GLU A 207 52.30 25.76 -12.69
N PRO A 208 53.27 25.87 -13.61
CA PRO A 208 53.84 27.13 -14.04
C PRO A 208 52.89 27.88 -15.00
N ILE A 209 52.73 29.17 -14.73
CA ILE A 209 52.01 30.14 -15.56
C ILE A 209 52.69 30.24 -16.93
N LEU A 210 51.95 30.00 -18.02
CA LEU A 210 52.31 30.46 -19.37
C LEU A 210 51.27 31.46 -19.89
N PRO A 211 51.69 32.44 -20.72
CA PRO A 211 50.86 33.59 -21.09
C PRO A 211 49.99 33.33 -22.32
N VAL A 212 48.72 33.72 -22.17
CA VAL A 212 47.81 34.38 -23.13
C VAL A 212 48.17 34.35 -24.62
N GLU A 213 47.29 33.78 -25.45
CA GLU A 213 46.93 34.39 -26.75
C GLU A 213 45.41 34.30 -27.00
N SER A 214 44.86 35.48 -27.29
CA SER A 214 43.48 35.74 -27.70
C SER A 214 43.33 35.56 -29.21
N LEU A 215 42.46 34.66 -29.67
CA LEU A 215 41.94 34.68 -31.05
C LEU A 215 40.46 34.24 -31.01
N LEU A 216 39.52 35.16 -31.20
CA LEU A 216 39.03 35.72 -32.46
C LEU A 216 37.98 34.83 -33.16
N VAL A 217 36.71 35.21 -32.93
CA VAL A 217 35.59 35.37 -33.90
C VAL A 217 35.26 34.25 -34.90
N LYS A 218 33.99 33.80 -34.88
CA LYS A 218 33.01 33.70 -36.01
C LYS A 218 31.78 32.91 -35.51
N SER A 219 30.68 33.54 -35.11
CA SER A 219 29.58 34.09 -35.93
C SER A 219 29.28 33.32 -37.22
N ALA A 220 28.17 32.56 -37.20
CA ALA A 220 27.33 32.27 -38.36
C ALA A 220 25.91 31.95 -37.88
N ALA A 221 24.94 32.71 -38.41
CA ALA A 221 23.51 32.57 -38.17
C ALA A 221 22.85 31.82 -39.36
N PRO A 222 21.51 31.85 -39.54
CA PRO A 222 20.63 30.70 -39.45
C PRO A 222 20.18 30.16 -40.83
N THR A 223 19.86 28.87 -40.91
CA THR A 223 19.22 28.30 -42.10
C THR A 223 17.70 28.38 -41.96
N GLN A 224 17.09 29.30 -42.70
CA GLN A 224 15.65 29.28 -42.98
C GLN A 224 15.33 28.01 -43.77
N THR A 225 14.39 27.21 -43.28
CA THR A 225 13.75 26.17 -44.09
C THR A 225 12.31 26.59 -44.32
N ASP A 226 12.04 26.95 -45.56
CA ASP A 226 10.75 27.19 -46.16
C ASP A 226 10.12 25.82 -46.48
N LEU A 227 8.96 25.53 -45.90
CA LEU A 227 8.07 24.46 -46.34
C LEU A 227 6.63 24.96 -46.26
N SER A 228 6.17 25.41 -47.40
CA SER A 228 4.76 25.47 -47.75
C SER A 228 4.18 24.07 -47.92
N HIS A 229 2.85 24.01 -47.77
CA HIS A 229 1.90 23.08 -48.41
C HIS A 229 1.31 21.88 -47.62
N PHE A 230 -0.02 22.01 -47.44
CA PHE A 230 -1.09 21.00 -47.36
C PHE A 230 -1.20 20.08 -46.12
N ALA A 231 -2.24 20.31 -45.31
CA ALA A 231 -3.49 19.55 -45.38
C ALA A 231 -4.48 19.96 -44.27
N SER A 232 -5.72 20.21 -44.67
CA SER A 232 -6.90 20.27 -43.82
C SER A 232 -7.23 18.87 -43.27
N GLY A 233 -7.69 18.77 -42.02
CA GLY A 233 -8.38 17.57 -41.54
C GLY A 233 -8.28 17.33 -40.04
N ASP A 234 -9.40 17.58 -39.35
CA ASP A 234 -9.87 16.99 -38.09
C ASP A 234 -8.95 16.94 -36.85
N ARG A 235 -9.28 17.85 -35.94
CA ARG A 235 -8.83 17.98 -34.56
C ARG A 235 -9.35 16.81 -33.71
N ALA A 236 -8.50 15.80 -33.52
CA ALA A 236 -8.54 14.92 -32.35
C ALA A 236 -7.30 15.20 -31.49
N GLU A 237 -7.51 15.60 -30.24
CA GLU A 237 -6.48 15.96 -29.28
C GLU A 237 -5.66 14.73 -28.87
N ALA A 238 -4.60 14.45 -29.62
CA ALA A 238 -3.53 13.56 -29.21
C ALA A 238 -2.52 14.35 -28.39
N TYR A 239 -2.40 14.03 -27.11
CA TYR A 239 -1.34 14.51 -26.23
C TYR A 239 0.01 13.97 -26.71
N ASN A 240 0.68 14.72 -27.58
CA ASN A 240 2.11 14.55 -27.84
C ASN A 240 2.89 15.09 -26.63
N TYR A 241 3.38 14.18 -25.81
CA TYR A 241 4.33 14.49 -24.75
C TYR A 241 5.72 14.58 -25.40
N ASP A 242 6.12 15.81 -25.73
CA ASP A 242 7.47 16.10 -26.20
C ASP A 242 8.48 15.64 -25.16
N GLY A 243 9.36 14.73 -25.58
CA GLY A 243 10.54 14.31 -24.84
C GLY A 243 11.51 15.49 -24.71
N GLN A 244 11.32 16.30 -23.68
CA GLN A 244 12.34 17.22 -23.23
C GLN A 244 13.30 16.49 -22.30
N ASP A 245 14.51 16.33 -22.82
CA ASP A 245 15.73 15.91 -22.14
C ASP A 245 16.09 16.98 -21.10
N TRP A 246 15.57 16.84 -19.89
CA TRP A 246 15.96 17.68 -18.76
C TRP A 246 17.05 16.97 -17.99
N HIS A 247 18.28 17.46 -18.15
CA HIS A 247 19.39 17.17 -17.26
C HIS A 247 18.96 17.39 -15.80
N ILE A 248 18.61 16.30 -15.11
CA ILE A 248 18.35 16.28 -13.68
C ILE A 248 19.69 16.53 -12.99
N GLY A 249 19.88 17.75 -12.52
CA GLY A 249 20.85 18.04 -11.48
C GLY A 249 20.53 17.20 -10.26
N SER A 250 21.44 16.29 -9.92
CA SER A 250 21.46 15.52 -8.67
C SER A 250 21.53 16.51 -7.50
N HIS A 251 20.38 16.85 -6.93
CA HIS A 251 20.33 17.45 -5.59
C HIS A 251 20.14 16.29 -4.63
N ASP A 252 21.27 15.78 -4.15
CA ASP A 252 21.35 14.82 -3.05
C ASP A 252 21.05 15.58 -1.76
N ASP A 253 19.77 15.74 -1.44
CA ASP A 253 19.35 16.09 -0.09
C ASP A 253 19.38 14.80 0.74
N ASP A 254 20.54 14.57 1.34
CA ASP A 254 20.75 13.63 2.44
C ASP A 254 19.94 14.14 3.65
N ASP A 255 18.65 13.78 3.70
CA ASP A 255 17.87 13.84 4.94
C ASP A 255 18.37 12.70 5.86
N ASP A 256 19.39 13.04 6.64
CA ASP A 256 19.91 12.29 7.78
C ASP A 256 18.82 12.18 8.86
N ASP A 257 17.99 11.14 8.77
CA ASP A 257 17.22 10.64 9.91
C ASP A 257 18.22 10.04 10.94
N ASP A 258 18.62 10.89 11.89
CA ASP A 258 19.39 10.56 13.10
C ASP A 258 18.68 9.50 13.95
N ASP A 259 18.96 8.22 13.70
CA ASP A 259 18.71 7.12 14.64
C ASP A 259 19.73 7.21 15.80
N ASN A 260 19.38 7.94 16.84
CA ASN A 260 20.14 8.07 18.08
C ASN A 260 19.98 6.80 18.95
N ASP A 261 20.66 5.72 18.58
CA ASP A 261 20.79 4.49 19.38
C ASP A 261 22.05 4.53 20.26
N ASP A 262 22.00 5.28 21.37
CA ASP A 262 22.96 5.14 22.47
C ASP A 262 22.43 4.10 23.47
N ASN A 263 22.89 2.85 23.32
CA ASN A 263 22.78 1.86 24.38
C ASN A 263 24.13 1.15 24.56
N THR A 264 25.09 1.92 25.07
CA THR A 264 26.29 1.38 25.69
C THR A 264 25.98 1.05 27.16
N SER A 265 25.96 -0.23 27.52
CA SER A 265 26.23 -0.68 28.90
C SER A 265 26.55 -2.18 28.93
N ASP A 266 27.83 -2.43 28.74
CA ASP A 266 28.57 -3.57 29.26
C ASP A 266 28.67 -3.44 30.80
N SER A 267 28.23 -4.46 31.55
CA SER A 267 28.88 -4.90 32.81
C SER A 267 28.12 -6.03 33.54
N SER A 268 28.76 -7.20 33.48
CA SER A 268 29.01 -8.15 34.59
C SER A 268 27.92 -9.11 35.13
N PRO A 269 28.32 -10.36 35.50
CA PRO A 269 27.44 -11.39 36.04
C PRO A 269 27.46 -11.44 37.59
N ILE A 270 26.29 -11.52 38.23
CA ILE A 270 26.19 -11.81 39.67
C ILE A 270 25.22 -12.97 39.93
N LYS A 271 25.74 -13.94 40.70
CA LYS A 271 25.09 -15.15 41.21
C LYS A 271 24.03 -14.87 42.28
N LYS A 272 22.99 -15.73 42.28
CA LYS A 272 22.20 -16.28 43.42
C LYS A 272 21.37 -15.32 44.29
N LYS A 273 20.05 -15.52 44.27
CA LYS A 273 19.14 -15.89 45.39
C LYS A 273 17.69 -15.81 44.88
N SER A 274 16.98 -16.92 44.75
CA SER A 274 15.97 -17.37 45.73
C SER A 274 15.11 -16.23 46.27
N GLN A 275 13.92 -16.05 45.69
CA GLN A 275 12.73 -15.67 46.45
C GLN A 275 11.46 -16.05 45.68
N GLN A 276 10.76 -17.02 46.24
CA GLN A 276 9.37 -17.35 45.96
C GLN A 276 8.48 -16.13 46.22
N ARG A 277 7.52 -15.85 45.32
CA ARG A 277 6.29 -15.12 45.65
C ARG A 277 5.17 -15.44 44.65
N THR A 278 4.33 -16.38 45.10
CA THR A 278 2.88 -16.59 44.93
C THR A 278 2.11 -15.98 43.73
N PRO A 279 1.18 -16.74 43.12
CA PRO A 279 0.24 -16.24 42.12
C PRO A 279 -0.91 -15.46 42.76
N ARG A 280 -1.30 -14.32 42.18
CA ARG A 280 -2.47 -13.55 42.62
C ARG A 280 -3.61 -13.69 41.62
N THR A 281 -4.50 -14.62 41.95
CA THR A 281 -5.83 -14.82 41.39
C THR A 281 -6.72 -13.59 41.65
N LYS A 282 -7.31 -13.00 40.60
CA LYS A 282 -8.56 -12.21 40.66
C LYS A 282 -9.29 -12.46 39.32
N ALA A 283 -10.25 -13.39 39.26
CA ALA A 283 -11.64 -13.26 39.71
C ALA A 283 -12.44 -12.23 38.90
N LEU A 284 -13.09 -12.76 37.84
CA LEU A 284 -14.45 -12.48 37.37
C LEU A 284 -15.19 -11.31 38.02
N LEU A 285 -15.60 -10.34 37.20
CA LEU A 285 -16.81 -9.57 37.45
C LEU A 285 -17.50 -9.25 36.11
N PHE A 286 -18.39 -10.16 35.73
CA PHE A 286 -19.48 -9.92 34.79
C PHE A 286 -20.32 -8.73 35.28
N ARG A 287 -20.41 -7.67 34.48
CA ARG A 287 -21.48 -6.68 34.60
C ARG A 287 -22.40 -6.81 33.38
N LYS A 288 -23.50 -7.53 33.60
CA LYS A 288 -24.72 -7.44 32.78
C LYS A 288 -25.20 -5.98 32.79
N ARG A 289 -25.48 -5.41 31.62
CA ARG A 289 -26.35 -4.22 31.51
C ARG A 289 -27.66 -4.62 30.85
N PRO A 290 -28.81 -4.14 31.37
CA PRO A 290 -30.14 -4.56 30.95
C PRO A 290 -30.57 -3.88 29.64
N LEU A 291 -31.33 -4.63 28.85
CA LEU A 291 -32.17 -4.15 27.76
C LEU A 291 -33.31 -3.31 28.35
N THR A 292 -33.34 -2.02 28.06
CA THR A 292 -34.57 -1.22 28.19
C THR A 292 -35.30 -1.23 26.86
N ALA A 293 -36.38 -2.02 26.83
CA ALA A 293 -37.46 -1.87 25.88
C ALA A 293 -38.20 -0.54 26.14
N GLN A 294 -38.49 0.21 25.09
CA GLN A 294 -39.60 1.16 25.07
C GLN A 294 -40.49 0.85 23.86
N SER A 295 -41.58 0.12 24.15
CA SER A 295 -42.83 0.23 23.41
C SER A 295 -43.56 1.51 23.83
N ARG A 296 -44.14 2.21 22.85
CA ARG A 296 -45.42 2.96 22.89
C ARG A 296 -45.62 3.55 21.48
N HIS A 297 -46.42 2.94 20.60
CA HIS A 297 -47.87 3.06 20.43
C HIS A 297 -48.43 4.50 20.33
N LEU A 298 -48.99 4.77 19.13
CA LEU A 298 -50.14 5.61 18.77
C LEU A 298 -50.03 7.13 18.94
N ALA A 299 -49.97 7.84 17.81
CA ALA A 299 -51.15 8.41 17.15
C ALA A 299 -50.90 8.52 15.65
#